data_AF-A0AAV5VC24-F1
#
_entry.id   AF-A0AAV5VC24-F1
#
_cell.length_a   1.000
_cell.length_b   1.000
_cell.length_c   1.000
_cell.angle_alpha   90.00
_cell.angle_beta   90.00
_cell.angle_gamma   90.00
#
_symmetry.space_group_name_H-M   'P 1'
#
loop_
_entity.id
_entity.type
_entity.pdbx_description
1 polymer ?
#
loop_
_entity_poly.entity_id
_entity_poly.type
_entity_poly.pdbx_seq_one_letter_code
_entity_poly.pdbx_strand_id
1 'polypeptide(L)'
;MKIQMRIASSQESVVANVECDLRNVKYVYNNKHNSVTESDVFSCRYDECKDELTPIFEIESCPANELCEKFTEIEVNKYGCRHEFELRVRKSGSSEWKLEKYFHCHHGQLRLGEYLADKNIKAKCMKPELCTERNPMKSVCPTSHCETIFFENYATINCNEEFEMEIAGREGEELSDLDCDMESGVWSVLVGEEDEKEIIPAGTNIYCIDN
;
A
#
# COMPACT_ATOMS: atom_id res chain seq x y z
N MET A 1 12.02 11.21 -22.39
CA MET A 1 13.30 11.96 -22.38
C MET A 1 13.83 11.99 -23.81
N LYS A 2 14.24 13.14 -24.35
CA LYS A 2 14.83 13.20 -25.70
C LYS A 2 16.35 13.16 -25.59
N ILE A 3 16.99 12.13 -26.13
CA ILE A 3 18.45 12.03 -26.16
C ILE A 3 18.89 12.22 -27.62
N GLN A 4 19.74 13.21 -27.86
CA GLN A 4 20.40 13.38 -29.15
C GLN A 4 21.75 12.68 -29.11
N MET A 5 21.94 11.65 -29.93
CA MET A 5 23.24 10.97 -30.07
C MET A 5 23.78 11.16 -31.50
N ARG A 6 25.07 11.52 -31.58
CA ARG A 6 25.82 11.52 -32.85
C ARG A 6 26.51 10.18 -32.98
N ILE A 7 26.19 9.43 -34.03
CA ILE A 7 26.85 8.17 -34.34
C ILE A 7 27.96 8.49 -35.35
N ALA A 8 29.21 8.28 -34.95
CA ALA A 8 30.35 8.37 -35.85
C ALA A 8 30.58 7.00 -36.49
N SER A 9 30.26 6.86 -37.77
CA SER A 9 30.76 5.74 -38.57
C SER A 9 32.08 6.14 -39.25
N SER A 10 32.86 5.17 -39.70
CA SER A 10 34.17 5.38 -40.31
C SER A 10 34.16 6.21 -41.61
N GLN A 11 33.00 6.55 -42.16
CA GLN A 11 32.90 7.36 -43.38
C GLN A 11 31.91 8.54 -43.33
N GLU A 12 31.03 8.65 -42.34
CA GLU A 12 30.15 9.81 -42.15
C GLU A 12 29.50 9.80 -40.76
N SER A 13 29.33 10.98 -40.15
CA SER A 13 28.60 11.13 -38.88
C SER A 13 27.10 11.21 -39.15
N VAL A 14 26.35 10.20 -38.73
CA VAL A 14 24.88 10.21 -38.81
C VAL A 14 24.32 10.70 -37.47
N VAL A 15 23.46 11.71 -37.51
CA VAL A 15 22.73 12.15 -36.32
C VAL A 15 21.40 11.40 -36.26
N ALA A 16 21.27 10.49 -35.30
CA ALA A 16 20.01 9.82 -35.03
C ALA A 16 19.36 10.46 -33.79
N ASN A 17 18.10 10.87 -33.92
CA ASN A 17 17.31 11.28 -32.76
C ASN A 17 16.62 10.04 -32.20
N VAL A 18 17.06 9.57 -31.04
CA VAL A 18 16.41 8.47 -30.32
C VAL A 18 15.49 9.08 -29.28
N GLU A 19 14.18 8.90 -29.47
CA GLU A 19 13.19 9.27 -28.47
C GLU A 19 12.79 8.01 -27.69
N CYS A 20 13.26 7.92 -26.44
CA CYS A 20 12.77 6.93 -25.49
C CYS A 20 11.43 7.44 -24.94
N ASP A 21 10.35 6.75 -25.31
CA ASP A 21 9.02 6.89 -24.74
C ASP A 21 8.80 5.77 -23.71
N LEU A 22 8.04 6.07 -22.66
CA LEU A 22 7.86 5.25 -21.44
C LEU A 22 7.36 3.82 -21.68
N ARG A 23 6.96 3.48 -22.91
CA ARG A 23 6.43 2.17 -23.28
C ARG A 23 7.04 1.58 -24.56
N ASN A 24 7.84 2.33 -25.32
CA ASN A 24 8.44 1.90 -26.59
C ASN A 24 9.63 2.76 -26.98
N VAL A 25 10.67 2.16 -27.58
CA VAL A 25 11.71 2.91 -28.29
C VAL A 25 11.12 3.41 -29.60
N LYS A 26 10.95 4.73 -29.78
CA LYS A 26 10.56 5.32 -31.06
C LYS A 26 11.80 5.86 -31.77
N TYR A 27 12.15 5.22 -32.88
CA TYR A 27 13.21 5.70 -33.77
C TYR A 27 12.64 6.78 -34.70
N VAL A 28 13.13 8.01 -34.60
CA VAL A 28 12.82 9.06 -35.57
C VAL A 28 14.05 9.28 -36.44
N TYR A 29 14.07 8.61 -37.59
CA TYR A 29 15.16 8.73 -38.56
C TYR A 29 14.88 9.87 -39.53
N ASN A 30 15.87 10.73 -39.76
CA ASN A 30 15.78 11.80 -40.76
C ASN A 30 17.04 11.77 -41.62
N ASN A 31 17.15 10.80 -42.53
CA ASN A 31 18.08 10.91 -43.64
C ASN A 31 17.61 10.12 -44.86
N LYS A 32 17.69 10.75 -46.04
CA LYS A 32 17.12 10.27 -47.31
C LYS A 32 17.94 9.18 -48.02
N HIS A 33 19.11 8.82 -47.51
CA HIS A 33 19.97 7.82 -48.13
C HIS A 33 20.76 7.07 -47.05
N ASN A 34 20.91 5.75 -47.26
CA ASN A 34 21.57 4.73 -46.44
C ASN A 34 20.70 4.04 -45.37
N SER A 35 20.47 2.76 -45.63
CA SER A 35 19.87 1.77 -44.72
C SER A 35 20.87 1.33 -43.66
N VAL A 36 20.56 1.55 -42.38
CA VAL A 36 21.27 0.95 -41.25
C VAL A 36 20.75 -0.47 -41.07
N THR A 37 21.65 -1.46 -40.97
CA THR A 37 21.32 -2.86 -40.70
C THR A 37 20.95 -3.06 -39.23
N GLU A 38 19.99 -3.96 -38.96
CA GLU A 38 19.34 -4.34 -37.68
C GLU A 38 20.24 -4.58 -36.44
N SER A 39 21.56 -4.46 -36.52
CA SER A 39 22.49 -4.87 -35.47
C SER A 39 22.70 -3.85 -34.34
N ASP A 40 22.27 -2.60 -34.49
CA ASP A 40 22.39 -1.58 -33.44
C ASP A 40 21.11 -1.53 -32.59
N VAL A 41 20.88 -2.57 -31.79
CA VAL A 41 19.77 -2.62 -30.83
C VAL A 41 20.05 -1.68 -29.68
N PHE A 42 19.53 -0.46 -29.75
CA PHE A 42 19.58 0.50 -28.64
C PHE A 42 18.54 0.10 -27.58
N SER A 43 19.01 -0.26 -26.39
CA SER A 43 18.12 -0.45 -25.22
C SER A 43 18.02 0.85 -24.44
N CYS A 44 16.80 1.37 -24.28
CA CYS A 44 16.54 2.41 -23.28
C CYS A 44 16.65 1.73 -21.91
N ARG A 45 17.81 1.87 -21.24
CA ARG A 45 17.92 1.48 -19.84
C ARG A 45 17.28 2.57 -18.99
N TYR A 46 16.20 2.21 -18.32
CA TYR A 46 15.64 3.05 -17.28
C TYR A 46 16.47 2.88 -16.01
N ASP A 47 16.57 3.92 -15.19
CA ASP A 47 17.27 3.85 -13.92
C ASP A 47 16.51 2.89 -12.98
N GLU A 48 17.15 1.78 -12.61
CA GLU A 48 16.58 0.83 -11.64
C GLU A 48 17.25 1.05 -10.27
N CYS A 49 16.45 1.38 -9.25
CA CYS A 49 16.92 1.53 -7.87
C CYS A 49 16.51 0.34 -6.98
N LYS A 50 16.17 -0.81 -7.59
CA LYS A 50 15.57 -1.95 -6.89
C LYS A 50 16.46 -2.51 -5.78
N ASP A 51 17.77 -2.54 -6.02
CA ASP A 51 18.75 -3.03 -5.04
C ASP A 51 18.87 -2.10 -3.82
N GLU A 52 18.64 -0.79 -3.99
CA GLU A 52 18.67 0.20 -2.90
C GLU A 52 17.45 0.11 -1.98
N LEU A 53 16.34 -0.46 -2.46
CA LEU A 53 15.09 -0.61 -1.69
C LEU A 53 15.14 -1.77 -0.69
N THR A 54 15.88 -2.83 -0.99
CA THR A 54 15.98 -4.02 -0.14
C THR A 54 16.40 -3.70 1.31
N PRO A 55 17.42 -2.88 1.59
CA PRO A 55 17.79 -2.54 2.98
C PRO A 55 16.83 -1.56 3.68
N ILE A 56 15.97 -0.87 2.90
CA ILE A 56 14.99 0.09 3.41
C ILE A 56 13.71 -0.63 3.84
N PHE A 57 13.28 -1.64 3.09
CA PHE A 57 12.05 -2.39 3.38
C PHE A 57 12.27 -3.49 4.41
N GLU A 58 11.66 -3.33 5.58
CA GLU A 58 11.71 -4.32 6.67
C GLU A 58 10.65 -5.41 6.44
N ILE A 59 10.92 -6.36 5.54
CA ILE A 59 9.96 -7.44 5.19
C ILE A 59 9.71 -8.41 6.36
N GLU A 60 10.68 -8.56 7.27
CA GLU A 60 10.65 -9.57 8.34
C GLU A 60 10.12 -9.06 9.69
N SER A 61 9.73 -7.79 9.81
CA SER A 61 9.40 -7.17 11.10
C SER A 61 8.01 -6.55 11.10
N CYS A 62 7.01 -7.31 10.70
CA CYS A 62 5.64 -6.91 11.00
C CYS A 62 5.30 -7.38 12.41
N PRO A 63 4.90 -6.45 13.30
CA PRO A 63 4.38 -6.79 14.62
C PRO A 63 3.33 -7.89 14.50
N ALA A 64 3.25 -8.74 15.53
CA ALA A 64 2.15 -9.69 15.64
C ALA A 64 0.83 -8.91 15.49
N ASN A 65 -0.03 -9.36 14.56
CA ASN A 65 -1.34 -8.79 14.20
C ASN A 65 -1.34 -7.70 13.11
N GLU A 66 -0.21 -7.34 12.50
CA GLU A 66 -0.19 -6.46 11.31
C GLU A 66 -0.05 -7.28 10.01
N LEU A 67 -0.93 -7.05 9.04
CA LEU A 67 -0.79 -7.57 7.69
C LEU A 67 0.15 -6.67 6.89
N CYS A 68 1.29 -7.24 6.50
CA CYS A 68 2.28 -6.57 5.67
C CYS A 68 2.59 -7.33 4.40
N GLU A 69 3.07 -6.59 3.40
CA GLU A 69 3.53 -7.17 2.15
C GLU A 69 4.88 -6.63 1.69
N LYS A 70 5.44 -7.28 0.67
CA LYS A 70 6.61 -6.77 -0.03
C LYS A 70 6.20 -5.59 -0.90
N PHE A 71 7.09 -4.60 -1.00
CA PHE A 71 6.93 -3.53 -1.98
C PHE A 71 6.85 -4.09 -3.40
N THR A 72 6.20 -3.33 -4.27
CA THR A 72 6.05 -3.63 -5.67
C THR A 72 6.34 -2.39 -6.51
N GLU A 73 6.65 -2.60 -7.79
CA GLU A 73 6.71 -1.50 -8.75
C GLU A 73 5.28 -1.18 -9.18
N ILE A 74 4.78 -0.01 -8.78
CA ILE A 74 3.39 0.41 -9.04
C ILE A 74 3.26 1.16 -10.37
N GLU A 75 4.34 1.82 -10.79
CA GLU A 75 4.52 2.47 -12.08
C GLU A 75 6.02 2.42 -12.42
N VAL A 76 6.38 2.65 -13.69
CA VAL A 76 7.79 2.67 -14.12
C VAL A 76 8.63 3.58 -13.20
N ASN A 77 9.65 3.00 -12.58
CA ASN A 77 10.56 3.65 -11.63
C ASN A 77 9.89 4.15 -10.34
N LYS A 78 8.68 3.72 -10.01
CA LYS A 78 7.98 4.03 -8.76
C LYS A 78 7.68 2.75 -7.99
N TYR A 79 8.10 2.72 -6.74
CA TYR A 79 8.02 1.56 -5.87
C TYR A 79 7.20 1.90 -4.63
N GLY A 80 6.19 1.09 -4.34
CA GLY A 80 5.26 1.32 -3.25
C GLY A 80 4.57 0.04 -2.84
N CYS A 81 3.35 0.16 -2.36
CA CYS A 81 2.53 -0.97 -1.93
C CYS A 81 1.41 -1.22 -2.94
N ARG A 82 0.83 -2.43 -2.93
CA ARG A 82 -0.40 -2.71 -3.67
C ARG A 82 -1.52 -1.84 -3.12
N HIS A 83 -2.57 -1.71 -3.92
CA HIS A 83 -3.69 -0.79 -3.68
C HIS A 83 -4.29 -0.87 -2.27
N GLU A 84 -4.31 -2.05 -1.66
CA GLU A 84 -4.91 -2.29 -0.34
C GLU A 84 -3.96 -2.00 0.84
N PHE A 85 -2.74 -1.54 0.57
CA PHE A 85 -1.69 -1.31 1.57
C PHE A 85 -1.15 0.11 1.47
N GLU A 86 -0.83 0.67 2.63
CA GLU A 86 -0.19 1.96 2.81
C GLU A 86 1.33 1.80 2.95
N LEU A 87 2.06 2.67 2.25
CA LEU A 87 3.50 2.80 2.46
C LEU A 87 3.74 3.66 3.71
N ARG A 88 4.21 3.03 4.78
CA ARG A 88 4.64 3.73 6.00
C ARG A 88 6.16 3.78 6.05
N VAL A 89 6.71 4.97 6.31
CA VAL A 89 8.16 5.21 6.44
C VAL A 89 8.50 5.80 7.79
N ARG A 90 9.69 5.51 8.29
CA ARG A 90 10.27 6.17 9.47
C ARG A 90 11.75 6.38 9.30
N LYS A 91 12.32 7.28 10.11
CA LYS A 91 13.77 7.34 10.29
C LYS A 91 14.21 6.27 11.30
N SER A 92 15.38 5.67 11.08
CA SER A 92 15.99 4.76 12.04
C SER A 92 16.16 5.46 13.39
N GLY A 93 15.69 4.83 14.46
CA GLY A 93 15.65 5.41 15.82
C GLY A 93 14.40 6.23 16.13
N SER A 94 13.51 6.47 15.15
CA SER A 94 12.17 7.03 15.39
C SER A 94 11.17 5.92 15.68
N SER A 95 10.26 6.14 16.62
CA SER A 95 9.06 5.31 16.81
C SER A 95 7.91 5.71 15.89
N GLU A 96 7.91 6.95 15.39
CA GLU A 96 6.84 7.50 14.56
C GLU A 96 6.97 7.03 13.10
N TRP A 97 5.87 6.47 12.57
CA TRP A 97 5.69 6.10 11.17
C TRP A 97 4.88 7.18 10.45
N LYS A 98 5.27 7.51 9.22
CA LYS A 98 4.62 8.51 8.36
C LYS A 98 4.11 7.86 7.10
N LEU A 99 2.94 8.32 6.66
CA LEU A 99 2.34 7.86 5.41
C LEU A 99 3.02 8.50 4.21
N GLU A 100 3.35 7.68 3.22
CA GLU A 100 3.94 8.09 1.96
C GLU A 100 3.23 7.41 0.79
N LYS A 101 3.39 7.96 -0.42
CA LYS A 101 2.76 7.39 -1.62
C LYS A 101 3.62 6.32 -2.27
N TYR A 102 4.88 6.65 -2.54
CA TYR A 102 5.84 5.77 -3.20
C TYR A 102 7.26 6.33 -3.09
N PHE A 103 8.23 5.45 -3.19
CA PHE A 103 9.59 5.80 -3.59
C PHE A 103 9.65 5.92 -5.12
N HIS A 104 10.51 6.80 -5.63
CA HIS A 104 10.78 6.84 -7.07
C HIS A 104 12.28 6.88 -7.34
N CYS A 105 12.69 6.23 -8.41
CA CYS A 105 14.06 6.24 -8.90
C CYS A 105 14.20 7.33 -9.97
N HIS A 106 15.16 8.23 -9.78
CA HIS A 106 15.44 9.30 -10.73
C HIS A 106 16.94 9.50 -10.85
N HIS A 107 17.50 9.27 -12.05
CA HIS A 107 18.94 9.35 -12.34
C HIS A 107 19.77 8.40 -11.46
N GLY A 108 19.25 7.18 -11.26
CA GLY A 108 19.88 6.15 -10.43
C GLY A 108 19.92 6.49 -8.94
N GLN A 109 19.07 7.42 -8.48
CA GLN A 109 18.96 7.81 -7.09
C GLN A 109 17.54 7.56 -6.58
N LEU A 110 17.44 6.84 -5.47
CA LEU A 110 16.16 6.64 -4.80
C LEU A 110 15.72 7.92 -4.09
N ARG A 111 14.44 8.27 -4.26
CA ARG A 111 13.83 9.48 -3.71
C ARG A 111 12.47 9.20 -3.09
N LEU A 112 12.14 9.99 -2.08
CA LEU A 112 10.84 10.04 -1.41
C LEU A 112 10.29 11.47 -1.50
N GLY A 113 9.21 11.68 -2.26
CA GLY A 113 8.74 13.02 -2.58
C GLY A 113 9.76 13.81 -3.41
N GLU A 114 10.24 14.95 -2.92
CA GLU A 114 11.33 15.72 -3.57
C GLU A 114 12.73 15.42 -3.01
N TYR A 115 12.80 14.59 -1.97
CA TYR A 115 14.01 14.36 -1.20
C TYR A 115 14.74 13.09 -1.62
N LEU A 116 16.07 13.10 -1.55
CA LEU A 116 16.85 11.87 -1.62
C LEU A 116 16.50 10.98 -0.43
N ALA A 117 16.22 9.71 -0.70
CA ALA A 117 15.95 8.75 0.35
C ALA A 117 17.23 8.52 1.16
N ASP A 118 17.19 8.86 2.45
CA ASP A 118 18.28 8.57 3.37
C ASP A 118 18.35 7.04 3.59
N LYS A 119 19.57 6.49 3.58
CA LYS A 119 19.84 5.06 3.86
C LYS A 119 19.36 4.64 5.26
N ASN A 120 19.16 5.60 6.15
CA ASN A 120 18.63 5.38 7.49
C ASN A 120 17.10 5.36 7.53
N ILE A 121 16.39 5.46 6.40
CA ILE A 121 14.94 5.31 6.37
C ILE A 121 14.59 3.82 6.41
N LYS A 122 13.52 3.50 7.14
CA LYS A 122 12.86 2.20 7.15
C LYS A 122 11.47 2.36 6.57
N ALA A 123 11.04 1.39 5.78
CA ALA A 123 9.73 1.38 5.14
C ALA A 123 9.04 0.02 5.35
N LYS A 124 7.72 0.05 5.43
CA LYS A 124 6.86 -1.14 5.37
C LYS A 124 5.59 -0.84 4.60
N CYS A 125 5.08 -1.85 3.92
CA CYS A 125 3.74 -1.86 3.38
C CYS A 125 2.82 -2.49 4.41
N MET A 126 1.89 -1.71 4.94
CA MET A 126 0.94 -2.15 5.95
C MET A 126 -0.47 -1.94 5.47
N LYS A 127 -1.37 -2.85 5.84
CA LYS A 127 -2.79 -2.55 5.71
C LYS A 127 -3.18 -1.36 6.61
N PRO A 128 -3.92 -0.36 6.11
CA PRO A 128 -4.39 0.78 6.92
C PRO A 128 -5.19 0.34 8.17
N GLU A 129 -4.98 0.99 9.30
CA GLU A 129 -5.76 0.74 10.51
C GLU A 129 -6.98 1.68 10.64
N LEU A 130 -7.81 1.74 9.59
CA LEU A 130 -8.77 2.84 9.42
C LEU A 130 -9.85 2.89 10.50
N CYS A 131 -10.58 1.81 10.77
CA CYS A 131 -11.66 1.87 11.77
C CYS A 131 -11.13 1.88 13.20
N THR A 132 -10.10 1.07 13.52
CA THR A 132 -9.47 1.09 14.85
C THR A 132 -8.81 2.43 15.20
N GLU A 133 -8.23 3.17 14.23
CA GLU A 133 -7.66 4.51 14.48
C GLU A 133 -8.74 5.62 14.44
N ARG A 134 -9.67 5.61 13.46
CA ARG A 134 -10.64 6.72 13.27
C ARG A 134 -11.87 6.63 14.15
N ASN A 135 -12.42 5.41 14.30
CA ASN A 135 -13.63 5.15 15.07
C ASN A 135 -13.35 4.02 16.08
N PRO A 136 -12.47 4.26 17.07
CA PRO A 136 -12.05 3.23 18.00
C PRO A 136 -13.24 2.72 18.80
N MET A 137 -13.38 1.40 18.89
CA MET A 137 -14.43 0.72 19.65
C MET A 137 -13.90 0.24 21.00
N LYS A 138 -14.81 -0.06 21.92
CA LYS A 138 -14.47 -0.67 23.21
C LYS A 138 -15.04 -2.07 23.26
N SER A 139 -14.32 -2.97 23.92
CA SER A 139 -14.87 -4.25 24.33
C SER A 139 -14.53 -4.49 25.79
N VAL A 140 -15.47 -4.12 26.65
CA VAL A 140 -15.42 -4.26 28.10
C VAL A 140 -16.59 -5.11 28.52
N CYS A 141 -16.24 -6.28 29.02
CA CYS A 141 -17.14 -7.27 29.54
C CYS A 141 -17.87 -6.80 30.82
N PRO A 142 -19.21 -6.78 30.86
CA PRO A 142 -19.95 -6.37 32.05
C PRO A 142 -19.99 -7.45 33.14
N THR A 143 -19.83 -8.73 32.77
CA THR A 143 -19.92 -9.88 33.68
C THR A 143 -18.76 -10.86 33.43
N SER A 144 -18.74 -12.00 34.14
CA SER A 144 -17.82 -13.10 33.84
C SER A 144 -18.31 -14.03 32.71
N HIS A 145 -19.54 -13.82 32.24
CA HIS A 145 -20.23 -14.63 31.22
C HIS A 145 -20.21 -13.89 29.88
N CYS A 146 -19.05 -13.40 29.49
CA CYS A 146 -18.87 -12.69 28.23
C CYS A 146 -17.42 -12.79 27.75
N GLU A 147 -17.22 -12.53 26.46
CA GLU A 147 -15.93 -12.46 25.81
C GLU A 147 -15.69 -11.07 25.23
N THR A 148 -14.45 -10.61 25.34
CA THR A 148 -14.01 -9.37 24.70
C THR A 148 -13.75 -9.62 23.23
N ILE A 149 -14.24 -8.71 22.39
CA ILE A 149 -13.99 -8.69 20.96
C ILE A 149 -12.62 -8.08 20.67
N PHE A 150 -11.88 -8.75 19.79
CA PHE A 150 -10.69 -8.17 19.17
C PHE A 150 -11.08 -7.53 17.83
N PHE A 151 -11.00 -6.19 17.77
CA PHE A 151 -11.42 -5.43 16.59
C PHE A 151 -10.37 -5.52 15.46
N GLU A 152 -10.71 -6.23 14.40
CA GLU A 152 -9.90 -6.36 13.19
C GLU A 152 -10.55 -5.63 12.01
N ASN A 153 -9.83 -4.67 11.39
CA ASN A 153 -10.40 -3.84 10.32
C ASN A 153 -10.72 -4.62 9.03
N TYR A 154 -10.20 -5.84 8.85
CA TYR A 154 -10.27 -6.59 7.59
C TYR A 154 -10.98 -7.93 7.69
N ALA A 155 -11.53 -8.23 8.87
CA ALA A 155 -12.27 -9.44 9.12
C ALA A 155 -13.68 -9.07 9.54
N THR A 156 -14.64 -9.88 9.10
CA THR A 156 -15.96 -9.91 9.69
C THR A 156 -15.83 -10.55 11.06
N ILE A 157 -16.22 -9.80 12.09
CA ILE A 157 -16.10 -10.21 13.47
C ILE A 157 -17.43 -10.80 13.90
N ASN A 158 -17.39 -12.03 14.39
CA ASN A 158 -18.52 -12.73 14.99
C ASN A 158 -18.14 -13.27 16.36
N CYS A 159 -19.14 -13.45 17.20
CA CYS A 159 -19.00 -14.17 18.45
C CYS A 159 -18.90 -15.68 18.17
N ASN A 160 -18.34 -16.42 19.13
CA ASN A 160 -18.39 -17.88 19.11
C ASN A 160 -19.85 -18.36 19.13
N GLU A 161 -20.14 -19.57 18.63
CA GLU A 161 -21.52 -20.11 18.50
C GLU A 161 -22.31 -20.14 19.82
N GLU A 162 -21.64 -20.10 20.97
CA GLU A 162 -22.25 -20.09 22.32
C GLU A 162 -22.52 -18.68 22.86
N PHE A 163 -22.13 -17.63 22.13
CA PHE A 163 -22.23 -16.24 22.57
C PHE A 163 -22.95 -15.38 21.53
N GLU A 164 -23.70 -14.40 22.00
CA GLU A 164 -24.37 -13.39 21.16
C GLU A 164 -23.64 -12.05 21.25
N MET A 165 -23.59 -11.33 20.13
CA MET A 165 -22.99 -10.00 20.13
C MET A 165 -23.98 -8.99 20.72
N GLU A 166 -23.52 -8.15 21.64
CA GLU A 166 -24.36 -7.13 22.27
C GLU A 166 -23.65 -5.77 22.29
N ILE A 167 -24.41 -4.71 22.01
CA ILE A 167 -24.01 -3.33 22.26
C ILE A 167 -24.48 -2.95 23.67
N ALA A 168 -23.56 -2.46 24.50
CA ALA A 168 -23.87 -2.09 25.88
C ALA A 168 -25.07 -1.12 25.98
N GLY A 169 -26.13 -1.57 26.65
CA GLY A 169 -27.37 -0.80 26.84
C GLY A 169 -28.41 -0.97 25.74
N ARG A 170 -28.21 -1.89 24.79
CA ARG A 170 -29.18 -2.33 23.78
C ARG A 170 -29.41 -3.83 23.90
N GLU A 171 -30.09 -4.23 24.98
CA GLU A 171 -30.39 -5.63 25.26
C GLU A 171 -31.49 -6.17 24.32
N GLY A 172 -31.32 -7.42 23.86
CA GLY A 172 -32.35 -8.16 23.11
C GLY A 172 -32.40 -7.90 21.60
N GLU A 173 -31.37 -7.26 21.03
CA GLU A 173 -31.17 -7.17 19.58
C GLU A 173 -30.26 -8.30 19.12
N GLU A 174 -30.66 -9.04 18.09
CA GLU A 174 -29.79 -10.04 17.45
C GLU A 174 -28.76 -9.30 16.59
N LEU A 175 -27.50 -9.29 17.03
CA LEU A 175 -26.40 -8.65 16.31
C LEU A 175 -25.41 -9.69 15.79
N SER A 176 -24.95 -9.49 14.57
CA SER A 176 -23.89 -10.32 13.97
C SER A 176 -23.08 -9.53 12.94
N ASP A 177 -22.01 -10.13 12.42
CA ASP A 177 -21.21 -9.59 11.32
C ASP A 177 -20.75 -8.13 11.53
N LEU A 178 -19.99 -7.90 12.61
CA LEU A 178 -19.36 -6.61 12.83
C LEU A 178 -18.22 -6.42 11.81
N ASP A 179 -18.39 -5.45 10.93
CA ASP A 179 -17.47 -5.13 9.84
C ASP A 179 -16.95 -3.70 9.93
N CYS A 180 -15.72 -3.51 9.45
CA CYS A 180 -15.16 -2.19 9.19
C CYS A 180 -15.33 -1.83 7.71
N ASP A 181 -16.02 -0.72 7.42
CA ASP A 181 -15.99 -0.11 6.10
C ASP A 181 -14.64 0.58 5.90
N MET A 182 -13.81 -0.01 5.04
CA MET A 182 -12.46 0.46 4.75
C MET A 182 -12.42 1.77 3.94
N GLU A 183 -13.50 2.22 3.31
CA GLU A 183 -13.54 3.51 2.61
C GLU A 183 -13.84 4.65 3.58
N SER A 184 -14.87 4.48 4.41
CA SER A 184 -15.31 5.50 5.36
C SER A 184 -14.53 5.45 6.69
N GLY A 185 -13.97 4.29 7.04
CA GLY A 185 -13.31 4.02 8.32
C GLY A 185 -14.32 3.88 9.46
N VAL A 186 -15.55 3.44 9.19
CA VAL A 186 -16.63 3.33 10.16
C VAL A 186 -17.02 1.87 10.38
N TRP A 187 -17.39 1.53 11.61
CA TRP A 187 -17.91 0.20 11.95
C TRP A 187 -19.39 0.08 11.63
N SER A 188 -19.80 -1.09 11.16
CA SER A 188 -21.21 -1.44 10.99
C SER A 188 -21.48 -2.86 11.44
N VAL A 189 -22.67 -3.11 11.97
CA VAL A 189 -23.11 -4.43 12.43
C VAL A 189 -24.42 -4.81 11.74
N LEU A 190 -24.63 -6.10 11.49
CA LEU A 190 -25.92 -6.60 11.03
C LEU A 190 -26.91 -6.67 12.19
N VAL A 191 -28.15 -6.23 11.98
CA VAL A 191 -29.20 -6.24 13.00
C VAL A 191 -30.37 -7.11 12.54
N GLY A 192 -30.63 -8.21 13.25
CA GLY A 192 -31.71 -9.16 12.96
C GLY A 192 -31.45 -10.05 11.73
N GLU A 193 -32.53 -10.64 11.19
CA GLU A 193 -32.50 -11.53 10.02
C GLU A 193 -32.51 -10.78 8.67
N GLU A 194 -32.65 -9.45 8.67
CA GLU A 194 -32.63 -8.64 7.44
C GLU A 194 -31.20 -8.18 7.14
N ASP A 195 -30.82 -8.06 5.86
CA ASP A 195 -29.50 -7.60 5.39
C ASP A 195 -29.21 -6.10 5.72
N GLU A 196 -29.85 -5.53 6.75
CA GLU A 196 -29.71 -4.13 7.14
C GLU A 196 -28.52 -3.96 8.11
N LYS A 197 -27.48 -3.26 7.63
CA LYS A 197 -26.32 -2.90 8.44
C LYS A 197 -26.52 -1.55 9.13
N GLU A 198 -26.39 -1.54 10.45
CA GLU A 198 -26.40 -0.32 11.24
C GLU A 198 -24.98 0.21 11.43
N ILE A 199 -24.78 1.52 11.24
CA ILE A 199 -23.51 2.20 11.50
C ILE A 199 -23.34 2.43 13.01
N ILE A 200 -22.21 1.99 13.55
CA ILE A 200 -21.91 2.11 14.98
C ILE A 200 -20.94 3.26 15.27
N PRO A 201 -21.28 4.17 16.19
CA PRO A 201 -20.41 5.32 16.51
C PRO A 201 -19.17 4.91 17.31
N ALA A 202 -18.11 5.70 17.16
CA ALA A 202 -16.88 5.54 17.92
C ALA A 202 -17.11 5.52 19.43
N GLY A 203 -16.31 4.71 20.14
CA GLY A 203 -16.32 4.58 21.60
C GLY A 203 -17.45 3.70 22.14
N THR A 204 -18.31 3.17 21.27
CA THR A 204 -19.34 2.20 21.62
C THR A 204 -18.70 0.94 22.18
N ASN A 205 -19.34 0.38 23.21
CA ASN A 205 -18.89 -0.85 23.85
C ASN A 205 -19.65 -2.04 23.27
N ILE A 206 -18.94 -2.94 22.60
CA ILE A 206 -19.50 -4.18 22.05
C ILE A 206 -18.75 -5.37 22.65
N TYR A 207 -19.48 -6.40 23.06
CA TYR A 207 -18.94 -7.64 23.62
C TYR A 207 -19.78 -8.83 23.16
N CYS A 208 -19.26 -10.03 23.36
CA CYS A 208 -20.00 -11.27 23.17
C CYS A 208 -20.51 -11.75 24.53
N ILE A 209 -21.79 -12.05 24.71
CA ILE A 209 -22.39 -12.48 25.98
C ILE A 209 -22.98 -13.89 25.86
N ASP A 210 -22.78 -14.70 26.90
CA ASP A 210 -23.36 -16.05 27.02
C ASP A 210 -24.84 -15.92 27.38
N ASN A 211 -25.71 -16.55 26.59
CA ASN A 211 -27.17 -16.36 26.66
C ASN A 211 -27.88 -17.35 27.59
#